data_AF-A0A2N5YP75-F1
#
_entry.id   AF-A0A2N5YP75-F1
#
_cell.length_a   1.000
_cell.length_b   1.000
_cell.length_c   1.000
_cell.angle_alpha   90.00
_cell.angle_beta   90.00
_cell.angle_gamma   90.00
#
_symmetry.space_group_name_H-M   'P 1'
#
loop_
_entity.id
_entity.type
_entity.pdbx_description
1 polymer ?
#
loop_
_entity_poly.entity_id
_entity_poly.type
_entity_poly.pdbx_seq_one_letter_code
_entity_poly.pdbx_strand_id
1 'polypeptide(L)'
;MKYMKKKYDIPFMLSGLWFNIIDTQKLIGREMNFFIPFTKLDKHITERYDNFMGSNRIELFGKMWGLHYVYEFLNNYNFISGEEYELMKENIAFLKFEFMKAFSSNLWELSFIYSWPETENVYITLPEKEFFEKTFTMNYQNAQNHFQTIRIDITGCERIEAEILADKKSRDDYVEPPFYSGDQPYVKEEPDVGRNDPCPCGSGKKYKKCCMNIN
;
A
#
# COMPACT_ATOMS: atom_id res chain seq x y z
N MET A 1 -3.12 2.95 -18.24
CA MET A 1 -3.86 1.68 -18.48
C MET A 1 -3.73 1.11 -19.90
N LYS A 2 -3.96 1.86 -20.99
CA LYS A 2 -3.71 1.33 -22.37
C LYS A 2 -2.26 0.89 -22.62
N TYR A 3 -1.30 1.57 -21.98
CA TYR A 3 0.12 1.22 -22.04
C TYR A 3 0.40 -0.22 -21.57
N MET A 4 -0.19 -0.65 -20.44
CA MET A 4 0.05 -1.98 -19.88
C MET A 4 -0.40 -3.09 -20.85
N LYS A 5 -1.58 -2.92 -21.45
CA LYS A 5 -2.08 -3.86 -22.46
C LYS A 5 -1.23 -3.84 -23.74
N LYS A 6 -0.75 -2.67 -24.16
CA LYS A 6 0.04 -2.53 -25.39
C LYS A 6 1.47 -3.07 -25.25
N LYS A 7 2.11 -2.85 -24.10
CA LYS A 7 3.52 -3.18 -23.87
C LYS A 7 3.71 -4.59 -23.30
N TYR A 8 2.81 -5.02 -22.41
CA TYR A 8 2.95 -6.26 -21.64
C TYR A 8 1.80 -7.24 -21.83
N ASP A 9 0.84 -6.93 -22.71
CA ASP A 9 -0.40 -7.69 -22.88
C ASP A 9 -1.27 -7.83 -21.60
N ILE A 10 -0.96 -7.07 -20.54
CA ILE A 10 -1.64 -7.14 -19.24
C ILE A 10 -3.08 -6.57 -19.34
N PRO A 11 -4.10 -7.32 -18.88
CA PRO A 11 -5.49 -6.85 -18.80
C PRO A 11 -5.68 -5.54 -18.01
N PHE A 12 -6.64 -4.73 -18.45
CA PHE A 12 -6.98 -3.44 -17.83
C PHE A 12 -7.31 -3.57 -16.33
N MET A 13 -8.01 -4.64 -15.92
CA MET A 13 -8.36 -4.87 -14.50
C MET A 13 -7.15 -5.00 -13.59
N LEU A 14 -6.09 -5.70 -14.04
CA LEU A 14 -4.85 -5.83 -13.29
C LEU A 14 -4.12 -4.48 -13.20
N SER A 15 -4.14 -3.70 -14.28
CA SER A 15 -3.57 -2.35 -14.23
C SER A 15 -4.29 -1.44 -13.23
N GLY A 16 -5.63 -1.45 -13.19
CA GLY A 16 -6.40 -0.66 -12.21
C GLY A 16 -6.07 -1.04 -10.75
N LEU A 17 -5.94 -2.34 -10.48
CA LEU A 17 -5.55 -2.85 -9.16
C LEU A 17 -4.22 -2.26 -8.67
N TRP A 18 -3.22 -2.14 -9.54
CA TRP A 18 -1.90 -1.64 -9.20
C TRP A 18 -1.86 -0.11 -9.10
N PHE A 19 -2.52 0.60 -10.02
CA PHE A 19 -2.62 2.06 -9.94
C PHE A 19 -3.37 2.52 -8.69
N ASN A 20 -4.33 1.75 -8.19
CA ASN A 20 -5.01 2.03 -6.92
C ASN A 20 -4.09 2.00 -5.69
N ILE A 21 -2.89 1.40 -5.79
CA ILE A 21 -1.88 1.50 -4.73
C ILE A 21 -1.36 2.92 -4.70
N ILE A 22 -1.00 3.45 -5.87
CA ILE A 22 -0.38 4.77 -6.00
C ILE A 22 -1.40 5.91 -5.86
N ASP A 23 -2.61 5.75 -6.39
CA ASP A 23 -3.67 6.77 -6.44
C ASP A 23 -4.38 7.04 -5.09
N THR A 24 -3.70 6.83 -3.97
CA THR A 24 -4.26 7.14 -2.66
C THR A 24 -3.68 8.46 -2.13
N GLN A 25 -4.55 9.39 -1.76
CA GLN A 25 -4.18 10.65 -1.10
C GLN A 25 -3.36 10.46 0.20
N LYS A 26 -3.34 9.23 0.75
CA LYS A 26 -2.51 8.88 1.90
C LYS A 26 -1.05 8.62 1.53
N LEU A 27 -0.79 8.11 0.32
CA LEU A 27 0.56 7.83 -0.17
C LEU A 27 1.15 9.00 -0.93
N ILE A 28 0.36 9.63 -1.79
CA ILE A 28 0.76 10.82 -2.54
C ILE A 28 0.22 12.05 -1.82
N GLY A 29 1.12 12.97 -1.46
CA GLY A 29 0.74 14.27 -0.87
C GLY A 29 -0.07 15.13 -1.84
N ARG A 30 -0.40 16.37 -1.46
CA ARG A 30 -1.10 17.30 -2.37
C ARG A 30 -0.30 17.65 -3.62
N GLU A 31 1.01 17.47 -3.57
CA GLU A 31 1.92 17.54 -4.70
C GLU A 31 2.10 16.13 -5.25
N MET A 32 2.02 15.93 -6.58
CA MET A 32 2.13 14.63 -7.26
C MET A 32 3.55 14.04 -7.15
N ASN A 33 3.97 13.73 -5.92
CA ASN A 33 5.21 13.04 -5.63
C ASN A 33 4.95 11.53 -5.63
N PHE A 34 5.51 10.85 -6.62
CA PHE A 34 5.36 9.40 -6.78
C PHE A 34 6.45 8.60 -6.09
N PHE A 35 7.50 9.24 -5.56
CA PHE A 35 8.43 8.58 -4.65
C PHE A 35 7.75 8.34 -3.30
N ILE A 36 7.78 7.08 -2.86
CA ILE A 36 7.18 6.65 -1.60
C ILE A 36 8.30 6.07 -0.73
N PRO A 37 8.60 6.67 0.45
CA PRO A 37 9.53 6.09 1.42
C PRO A 37 9.15 4.66 1.80
N PHE A 38 10.13 3.82 2.09
CA PHE A 38 9.92 2.38 2.28
C PHE A 38 8.90 2.11 3.39
N THR A 39 9.03 2.77 4.55
CA THR A 39 8.15 2.55 5.70
C THR A 39 6.69 2.90 5.43
N LYS A 40 6.43 3.92 4.58
CA LYS A 40 5.08 4.27 4.13
C LYS A 40 4.54 3.26 3.12
N LEU A 41 5.39 2.80 2.20
CA LEU A 41 5.03 1.79 1.21
C LEU A 41 4.67 0.47 1.89
N ASP A 42 5.53 -0.02 2.79
CA ASP A 42 5.34 -1.24 3.58
C ASP A 42 4.03 -1.16 4.38
N LYS A 43 3.84 -0.07 5.12
CA LYS A 43 2.60 0.17 5.87
C LYS A 43 1.38 0.17 4.97
N HIS A 44 1.39 0.84 3.82
CA HIS A 44 0.21 0.87 2.95
C HIS A 44 -0.13 -0.48 2.32
N ILE A 45 0.90 -1.24 1.95
CA ILE A 45 0.76 -2.57 1.38
C ILE A 45 0.22 -3.54 2.44
N THR A 46 0.73 -3.46 3.67
CA THR A 46 0.37 -4.36 4.78
C THR A 46 -0.86 -3.94 5.59
N GLU A 47 -1.24 -2.65 5.64
CA GLU A 47 -2.41 -2.17 6.40
C GLU A 47 -3.74 -2.74 5.91
N ARG A 48 -3.82 -3.13 4.64
CA ARG A 48 -5.01 -3.80 4.08
C ARG A 48 -5.01 -5.31 4.34
N TYR A 49 -4.00 -5.84 5.01
CA TYR A 49 -3.90 -7.25 5.37
C TYR A 49 -4.68 -7.53 6.67
N ASP A 50 -5.98 -7.78 6.54
CA ASP A 50 -6.77 -8.31 7.65
C ASP A 50 -6.47 -9.82 7.82
N ASN A 51 -5.93 -10.20 8.98
CA ASN A 51 -5.66 -11.58 9.38
C ASN A 51 -6.92 -12.47 9.49
N PHE A 52 -8.12 -11.92 9.27
CA PHE A 52 -9.39 -12.57 9.60
C PHE A 52 -9.87 -13.59 8.55
N MET A 53 -9.40 -13.50 7.29
CA MET A 53 -9.71 -14.46 6.23
C MET A 53 -8.50 -14.58 5.30
N GLY A 54 -7.99 -15.79 5.05
CA GLY A 54 -6.81 -16.04 4.20
C GLY A 54 -6.91 -15.62 2.72
N SER A 55 -7.95 -14.88 2.32
CA SER A 55 -8.26 -14.46 0.95
C SER A 55 -7.42 -13.29 0.42
N ASN A 56 -6.51 -12.70 1.22
CA ASN A 56 -5.83 -11.45 0.85
C ASN A 56 -4.35 -11.60 0.42
N ARG A 57 -3.78 -12.82 0.43
CA ARG A 57 -2.36 -13.04 0.05
C ARG A 57 -2.13 -12.86 -1.45
N ILE A 58 -3.01 -13.38 -2.29
CA ILE A 58 -2.92 -13.27 -3.76
C ILE A 58 -3.05 -11.80 -4.18
N GLU A 59 -3.98 -11.07 -3.57
CA GLU A 59 -4.15 -9.63 -3.83
C GLU A 59 -2.92 -8.84 -3.40
N LEU A 60 -2.42 -9.08 -2.19
CA LEU A 60 -1.21 -8.44 -1.65
C LEU A 60 0.00 -8.69 -2.54
N PHE A 61 0.21 -9.94 -2.92
CA PHE A 61 1.28 -10.38 -3.81
C PHE A 61 1.13 -9.73 -5.20
N GLY A 62 -0.06 -9.80 -5.78
CA GLY A 62 -0.34 -9.25 -7.10
C GLY A 62 -0.14 -7.73 -7.17
N LYS A 63 -0.49 -7.01 -6.10
CA LYS A 63 -0.21 -5.59 -5.94
C LYS A 63 1.28 -5.31 -5.89
N MET A 64 2.01 -6.03 -5.06
CA MET A 64 3.44 -5.80 -4.84
C MET A 64 4.29 -6.12 -6.08
N TRP A 65 4.06 -7.25 -6.75
CA TRP A 65 4.74 -7.56 -8.02
C TRP A 65 4.28 -6.64 -9.16
N GLY A 66 3.04 -6.15 -9.10
CA GLY A 66 2.47 -5.19 -10.04
C GLY A 66 3.11 -3.80 -10.01
N LEU A 67 3.62 -3.37 -8.84
CA LEU A 67 4.22 -2.04 -8.65
C LEU A 67 5.34 -1.75 -9.64
N HIS A 68 6.14 -2.76 -9.99
CA HIS A 68 7.24 -2.58 -10.93
C HIS A 68 6.74 -1.98 -12.26
N TYR A 69 5.69 -2.56 -12.85
CA TYR A 69 5.13 -2.08 -14.11
C TYR A 69 4.62 -0.65 -14.00
N VAL A 70 4.07 -0.28 -12.84
CA VAL A 70 3.54 1.07 -12.63
C VAL A 70 4.67 2.09 -12.61
N TYR A 71 5.75 1.81 -11.88
CA TYR A 71 6.91 2.71 -11.84
C TYR A 71 7.67 2.75 -13.16
N GLU A 72 7.72 1.64 -13.90
CA GLU A 72 8.27 1.64 -15.25
C GLU A 72 7.40 2.49 -16.22
N PHE A 73 6.08 2.45 -16.08
CA PHE A 73 5.19 3.35 -16.80
C PHE A 73 5.45 4.82 -16.43
N LEU A 74 5.53 5.15 -15.13
CA LEU A 74 5.77 6.52 -14.68
C LEU A 74 7.10 7.06 -15.23
N ASN A 75 8.15 6.25 -15.19
CA ASN A 75 9.46 6.61 -15.73
C ASN A 75 9.42 6.82 -17.25
N ASN A 76 8.83 5.88 -18.01
CA ASN A 76 8.78 5.96 -19.47
C ASN A 76 7.96 7.15 -20.01
N TYR A 77 7.06 7.70 -19.20
CA TYR A 77 6.28 8.91 -19.53
C TYR A 77 6.80 10.17 -18.82
N ASN A 78 7.95 10.11 -18.15
CA ASN A 78 8.58 11.22 -17.44
C ASN A 78 7.71 11.85 -16.34
N PHE A 79 6.89 11.02 -15.66
CA PHE A 79 6.18 11.45 -14.44
C PHE A 79 7.06 11.41 -13.19
N ILE A 80 8.18 10.72 -13.26
CA ILE A 80 9.22 10.64 -12.23
C ILE A 80 10.60 10.80 -12.86
N SER A 81 11.57 11.22 -12.07
CA SER A 81 12.98 11.21 -12.45
C SER A 81 13.55 9.78 -12.45
N GLY A 82 14.66 9.60 -13.16
CA GLY A 82 15.40 8.33 -13.14
C GLY A 82 15.90 7.96 -11.73
N GLU A 83 16.23 8.97 -10.91
CA GLU A 83 16.61 8.78 -9.51
C GLU A 83 15.44 8.22 -8.69
N GLU A 84 14.26 8.82 -8.77
CA GLU A 84 13.05 8.32 -8.09
C GLU A 84 12.65 6.93 -8.58
N TYR A 85 12.84 6.64 -9.86
CA TYR A 85 12.60 5.31 -10.43
C TYR A 85 13.53 4.25 -9.82
N GLU A 86 14.83 4.54 -9.70
CA GLU A 86 15.79 3.61 -9.09
C GLU A 86 15.52 3.43 -7.58
N LEU A 87 15.23 4.51 -6.84
CA LEU A 87 14.85 4.42 -5.42
C LEU A 87 13.59 3.56 -5.21
N MET A 88 12.63 3.64 -6.13
CA MET A 88 11.42 2.82 -6.04
C MET A 88 11.66 1.36 -6.44
N LYS A 89 12.52 1.08 -7.42
CA LYS A 89 12.94 -0.29 -7.73
C LYS A 89 13.60 -0.95 -6.52
N GLU A 90 14.44 -0.21 -5.82
CA GLU A 90 15.08 -0.63 -4.58
C GLU A 90 14.04 -0.95 -3.49
N ASN A 91 13.09 -0.04 -3.23
CA ASN A 91 12.00 -0.25 -2.27
C ASN A 91 11.15 -1.49 -2.61
N ILE A 92 10.81 -1.68 -3.89
CA ILE A 92 10.02 -2.82 -4.37
C ILE A 92 10.80 -4.13 -4.18
N ALA A 93 12.11 -4.14 -4.47
CA ALA A 93 12.95 -5.33 -4.30
C ALA A 93 13.04 -5.74 -2.83
N PHE A 94 13.28 -4.79 -1.92
CA PHE A 94 13.33 -5.05 -0.48
C PHE A 94 11.97 -5.55 0.05
N LEU A 95 10.86 -4.94 -0.40
CA LEU A 95 9.52 -5.36 0.03
C LEU A 95 9.19 -6.79 -0.44
N LYS A 96 9.56 -7.16 -1.67
CA LYS A 96 9.43 -8.54 -2.18
C LYS A 96 10.23 -9.51 -1.31
N PHE A 97 11.46 -9.15 -0.93
CA PHE A 97 12.29 -9.99 -0.07
C PHE A 97 11.64 -10.25 1.30
N GLU A 98 11.22 -9.20 2.01
CA GLU A 98 10.57 -9.36 3.33
C GLU A 98 9.27 -10.17 3.23
N PHE A 99 8.52 -9.99 2.15
CA PHE A 99 7.34 -10.83 1.89
C PHE A 99 7.71 -12.30 1.65
N MET A 100 8.66 -12.57 0.76
CA MET A 100 9.08 -13.95 0.47
C MET A 100 9.61 -14.66 1.72
N LYS A 101 10.30 -13.91 2.59
CA LYS A 101 10.75 -14.38 3.90
C LYS A 101 9.56 -14.77 4.78
N ALA A 102 8.56 -13.89 4.89
CA ALA A 102 7.35 -14.12 5.69
C ALA A 102 6.48 -15.29 5.19
N PHE A 103 6.46 -15.54 3.87
CA PHE A 103 5.62 -16.58 3.24
C PHE A 103 6.42 -17.74 2.62
N SER A 104 7.66 -17.95 3.08
CA SER A 104 8.67 -18.85 2.49
C SER A 104 8.23 -20.30 2.27
N SER A 105 7.21 -20.80 3.00
CA SER A 105 6.77 -22.19 2.91
C SER A 105 5.79 -22.50 1.78
N ASN A 106 5.05 -21.52 1.25
CA ASN A 106 4.00 -21.74 0.24
C ASN A 106 4.14 -20.80 -0.96
N LEU A 107 5.37 -20.40 -1.31
CA LEU A 107 5.60 -19.49 -2.45
C LEU A 107 5.12 -20.06 -3.79
N TRP A 108 5.09 -21.39 -3.93
CA TRP A 108 4.60 -22.07 -5.13
C TRP A 108 3.16 -21.67 -5.50
N GLU A 109 2.31 -21.36 -4.52
CA GLU A 109 0.92 -20.91 -4.75
C GLU A 109 0.87 -19.58 -5.51
N LEU A 110 1.96 -18.81 -5.47
CA LEU A 110 2.08 -17.48 -6.05
C LEU A 110 2.88 -17.50 -7.36
N SER A 111 3.28 -18.68 -7.85
CA SER A 111 4.03 -18.85 -9.11
C SER A 111 3.30 -18.33 -10.36
N PHE A 112 1.98 -18.09 -10.29
CA PHE A 112 1.19 -17.55 -11.39
C PHE A 112 1.72 -16.20 -11.91
N ILE A 113 2.43 -15.43 -11.09
CA ILE A 113 3.02 -14.15 -11.50
C ILE A 113 4.12 -14.27 -12.55
N TYR A 114 4.74 -15.45 -12.68
CA TYR A 114 5.69 -15.71 -13.76
C TYR A 114 5.00 -15.99 -15.11
N SER A 115 3.68 -15.91 -15.16
CA SER A 115 2.94 -15.75 -16.42
C SER A 115 2.92 -14.29 -16.91
N TRP A 116 3.30 -13.33 -16.06
CA TRP A 116 3.41 -11.93 -16.45
C TRP A 116 4.75 -11.69 -17.16
N PRO A 117 4.86 -10.68 -18.02
CA PRO A 117 6.08 -10.46 -18.79
C PRO A 117 7.29 -10.23 -17.90
N GLU A 118 8.42 -10.80 -18.31
CA GLU A 118 9.67 -10.58 -17.62
C GLU A 118 10.05 -9.10 -17.66
N THR A 119 10.62 -8.65 -16.55
CA THR A 119 11.10 -7.30 -16.37
C THR A 119 12.52 -7.36 -15.84
N GLU A 120 13.41 -6.48 -16.30
CA GLU A 120 14.76 -6.41 -15.75
C GLU A 120 14.71 -6.06 -14.26
N ASN A 121 15.10 -6.98 -13.40
CA ASN A 121 15.20 -6.77 -11.96
C ASN A 121 16.65 -6.95 -11.52
N VAL A 122 17.41 -5.86 -11.55
CA VAL A 122 18.85 -5.86 -11.23
C VAL A 122 19.13 -6.20 -9.76
N TYR A 123 18.14 -6.01 -8.88
CA TYR A 123 18.28 -6.19 -7.43
C TYR A 123 18.01 -7.62 -6.96
N ILE A 124 17.37 -8.46 -7.78
CA ILE A 124 17.10 -9.86 -7.44
C ILE A 124 17.74 -10.73 -8.52
N THR A 125 18.96 -11.20 -8.22
CA THR A 125 19.75 -12.08 -9.10
C THR A 125 19.34 -13.55 -9.01
N LEU A 126 18.31 -13.87 -8.22
CA LEU A 126 17.76 -15.21 -8.07
C LEU A 126 16.80 -15.53 -9.23
N PRO A 127 16.83 -16.74 -9.80
CA PRO A 127 15.75 -17.21 -10.67
C PRO A 127 14.48 -17.43 -9.83
N GLU A 128 13.75 -16.33 -9.56
CA GLU A 128 12.63 -16.30 -8.61
C GLU A 128 11.58 -17.40 -8.95
N LYS A 129 11.35 -17.66 -10.24
CA LYS A 129 10.44 -18.72 -10.71
C LYS A 129 10.82 -20.11 -10.21
N GLU A 130 12.05 -20.51 -10.47
CA GLU A 130 12.56 -21.83 -10.05
C GLU A 130 12.52 -21.96 -8.52
N PHE A 131 12.83 -20.87 -7.82
CA PHE A 131 12.77 -20.83 -6.37
C PHE A 131 11.35 -21.05 -5.83
N PHE A 132 10.36 -20.36 -6.40
CA PHE A 132 8.97 -20.49 -5.99
C PHE A 132 8.46 -21.91 -6.24
N GLU A 133 8.71 -22.46 -7.42
CA GLU A 133 8.28 -23.81 -7.81
C GLU A 133 8.89 -24.88 -6.89
N LYS A 134 10.15 -24.73 -6.47
CA LYS A 134 10.81 -25.67 -5.54
C LYS A 134 10.08 -25.81 -4.21
N THR A 135 9.45 -24.74 -3.70
CA THR A 135 8.72 -24.80 -2.41
C THR A 135 7.54 -25.79 -2.44
N PHE A 136 6.97 -26.12 -3.60
CA PHE A 136 5.92 -27.13 -3.74
C PHE A 136 6.36 -28.52 -3.25
N THR A 137 7.65 -28.84 -3.42
CA THR A 137 8.21 -30.17 -3.12
C THR A 137 8.83 -30.26 -1.73
N MET A 138 8.84 -29.16 -0.97
CA MET A 138 9.51 -29.05 0.32
C MET A 138 8.49 -29.08 1.47
N ASN A 139 8.88 -29.67 2.61
CA ASN A 139 8.14 -29.44 3.86
C ASN A 139 8.41 -28.03 4.39
N TYR A 140 7.58 -27.55 5.32
CA TYR A 140 7.67 -26.20 5.88
C TYR A 140 9.07 -25.82 6.36
N GLN A 141 9.73 -26.70 7.12
CA GLN A 141 11.07 -26.43 7.69
C GLN A 141 12.14 -26.34 6.60
N ASN A 142 12.08 -27.22 5.61
CA ASN A 142 13.02 -27.24 4.50
C ASN A 142 12.85 -26.02 3.59
N ALA A 143 11.62 -25.57 3.36
CA ALA A 143 11.33 -24.37 2.60
C ALA A 143 11.88 -23.11 3.30
N GLN A 144 11.72 -23.00 4.62
CA GLN A 144 12.32 -21.92 5.41
C GLN A 144 13.86 -21.92 5.35
N ASN A 145 14.47 -23.10 5.52
CA ASN A 145 15.92 -23.23 5.45
C ASN A 145 16.44 -22.91 4.04
N HIS A 146 15.72 -23.29 2.99
CA HIS A 146 16.08 -22.96 1.61
C HIS A 146 16.06 -21.45 1.38
N PHE A 147 15.07 -20.73 1.93
CA PHE A 147 15.04 -19.27 1.86
C PHE A 147 16.29 -18.63 2.50
N GLN A 148 16.74 -19.13 3.65
CA GLN A 148 17.94 -18.63 4.34
C GLN A 148 19.24 -18.81 3.53
N THR A 149 19.27 -19.73 2.57
CA THR A 149 20.43 -19.92 1.69
C THR A 149 20.53 -18.90 0.57
N ILE A 150 19.47 -18.13 0.32
CA ILE A 150 19.46 -17.11 -0.72
C ILE A 150 20.22 -15.88 -0.22
N ARG A 151 21.24 -15.50 -0.98
CA ARG A 151 21.81 -14.15 -0.90
C ARG A 151 21.16 -13.30 -1.97
N ILE A 152 20.26 -12.41 -1.57
CA ILE A 152 19.83 -11.34 -2.45
C ILE A 152 20.87 -10.23 -2.31
N ASP A 153 21.47 -9.84 -3.43
CA ASP A 153 22.36 -8.69 -3.48
C ASP A 153 21.50 -7.42 -3.56
N ILE A 154 20.93 -7.04 -2.42
CA ILE A 154 20.14 -5.82 -2.31
C ILE A 154 21.13 -4.66 -2.18
N THR A 155 21.64 -4.18 -3.31
CA THR A 155 22.39 -2.92 -3.34
C THR A 155 21.44 -1.82 -2.82
N GLY A 156 21.73 -1.23 -1.65
CA GLY A 156 20.96 -0.12 -1.08
C GLY A 156 20.29 -0.35 0.29
N CYS A 157 20.36 -1.56 0.88
CA CYS A 157 19.77 -1.82 2.21
C CYS A 157 20.09 -0.77 3.28
N GLU A 158 21.27 -0.15 3.28
CA GLU A 158 21.66 0.88 4.26
C GLU A 158 20.65 2.04 4.33
N ARG A 159 20.12 2.51 3.20
CA ARG A 159 19.12 3.59 3.16
C ARG A 159 17.81 3.13 3.77
N ILE A 160 17.31 1.97 3.36
CA ILE A 160 16.04 1.40 3.85
C ILE A 160 16.15 1.07 5.35
N GLU A 161 17.27 0.50 5.78
CA GLU A 161 17.58 0.24 7.18
C GLU A 161 17.57 1.53 8.00
N ALA A 162 18.19 2.61 7.49
CA ALA A 162 18.14 3.92 8.13
C ALA A 162 16.71 4.48 8.22
N GLU A 163 15.90 4.33 7.17
CA GLU A 163 14.47 4.72 7.19
C GLU A 163 13.69 3.93 8.25
N ILE A 164 13.89 2.61 8.34
CA ILE A 164 13.23 1.75 9.34
C ILE A 164 13.65 2.15 10.76
N LEU A 165 14.94 2.41 10.98
CA LEU A 165 15.45 2.83 12.28
C LEU A 165 14.89 4.19 12.70
N ALA A 166 14.85 5.15 11.78
CA ALA A 166 14.27 6.47 12.03
C ALA A 166 12.77 6.39 12.38
N ASP A 167 12.02 5.54 11.67
CA ASP A 167 10.58 5.34 11.92
C ASP A 167 10.31 4.62 13.26
N LYS A 168 11.12 3.64 13.63
CA LYS A 168 11.06 3.01 14.97
C LYS A 168 11.30 4.03 16.07
N LYS A 169 12.36 4.84 15.93
CA LYS A 169 12.68 5.91 16.88
C LYS A 169 11.54 6.92 17.01
N SER A 170 10.94 7.33 15.89
CA SER A 170 9.76 8.22 15.89
C SER A 170 8.56 7.64 16.63
N ARG A 171 8.36 6.32 16.61
CA ARG A 171 7.28 5.63 17.32
C ARG A 171 7.58 5.50 18.81
N ASP A 172 8.81 5.19 19.17
CA ASP A 172 9.23 5.07 20.57
C ASP A 172 9.24 6.44 21.27
N ASP A 173 9.58 7.51 20.54
CA ASP A 173 9.53 8.90 21.01
C ASP A 173 8.08 9.46 21.06
N TYR A 174 7.09 8.74 20.51
CA TYR A 174 5.67 9.15 20.58
C TYR A 174 5.12 8.89 21.98
N VAL A 175 5.02 9.94 22.78
CA VAL A 175 4.23 9.92 24.00
C VAL A 175 2.76 10.03 23.59
N GLU A 176 1.98 8.97 23.82
CA GLU A 176 0.53 9.03 23.65
C GLU A 176 0.01 10.26 24.41
N PRO A 177 -0.70 11.19 23.73
CA PRO A 177 -1.37 12.26 24.45
C PRO A 177 -2.29 11.62 25.49
N PRO A 178 -2.43 12.21 26.69
CA PRO A 178 -3.31 11.67 27.72
C PRO A 178 -4.66 11.38 27.08
N PHE A 179 -5.15 10.16 27.29
CA PHE A 179 -6.36 9.63 26.67
C PHE A 179 -7.55 10.55 26.98
N TYR A 180 -7.82 11.52 26.11
CA TYR A 180 -9.07 12.27 26.13
C TYR A 180 -10.11 11.35 25.51
N SER A 181 -10.95 10.78 26.36
CA SER A 181 -12.14 10.02 25.95
C SER A 181 -13.12 10.96 25.24
N GLY A 182 -12.83 11.26 23.97
CA GLY A 182 -13.70 12.00 23.06
C GLY A 182 -14.92 11.21 22.56
N ASP A 183 -15.08 9.96 23.00
CA ASP A 183 -16.16 9.06 22.62
C ASP A 183 -17.37 9.11 23.56
N GLN A 184 -17.63 10.26 24.19
CA GLN A 184 -19.01 10.51 24.61
C GLN A 184 -19.76 11.06 23.40
N PRO A 185 -20.78 10.34 22.88
CA PRO A 185 -21.63 10.90 21.84
C PRO A 185 -22.17 12.23 22.36
N TYR A 186 -21.97 13.29 21.58
CA TYR A 186 -22.50 14.61 21.88
C TYR A 186 -24.03 14.52 21.98
N VAL A 187 -24.55 14.48 23.21
CA VAL A 187 -25.98 14.60 23.46
C VAL A 187 -26.29 16.08 23.42
N LYS A 188 -26.99 16.51 22.38
CA LYS A 188 -27.52 17.86 22.32
C LYS A 188 -28.52 18.02 23.47
N GLU A 189 -28.22 18.92 24.41
CA GLU A 189 -29.08 19.16 25.59
C GLU A 189 -30.45 19.71 25.19
N GLU A 190 -30.53 20.34 24.02
CA GLU A 190 -31.75 20.93 23.49
C GLU A 190 -32.34 20.09 22.33
N PRO A 191 -33.67 19.86 22.33
CA PRO A 191 -34.32 19.18 21.22
C PRO A 191 -34.14 19.97 19.92
N ASP A 192 -33.98 19.26 18.81
CA ASP A 192 -33.93 19.88 17.49
C ASP A 192 -35.21 20.68 17.23
N VAL A 193 -35.05 21.95 16.83
CA VAL A 193 -36.17 22.82 16.48
C VAL A 193 -36.89 22.25 15.27
N GLY A 194 -38.15 21.86 15.45
CA GLY A 194 -38.98 21.31 14.39
C GLY A 194 -39.18 22.33 13.29
N ARG A 195 -39.19 21.85 12.04
CA ARG A 195 -39.34 22.70 10.83
C ARG A 195 -40.58 23.62 10.87
N ASN A 196 -41.63 23.25 11.60
CA ASN A 196 -42.86 24.03 11.75
C ASN A 196 -42.96 24.83 13.06
N ASP A 197 -42.02 24.67 13.99
CA ASP A 197 -42.05 25.32 15.31
C ASP A 197 -41.75 26.82 15.20
N PRO A 198 -42.14 27.62 16.20
CA PRO A 198 -41.74 29.03 16.29
C PRO A 198 -40.21 29.16 16.20
N CYS A 199 -39.75 30.11 15.38
CA CYS A 199 -38.32 30.31 15.15
C CYS A 199 -37.64 30.89 16.42
N PRO A 200 -36.53 30.30 16.89
CA PRO A 200 -35.88 30.71 18.14
C PRO A 200 -35.28 32.12 18.10
N CYS A 201 -35.17 32.75 16.92
CA CYS A 201 -34.75 34.15 16.79
C CYS A 201 -35.80 35.18 17.25
N GLY A 202 -36.97 34.74 17.75
CA GLY A 202 -38.01 35.62 18.28
C GLY A 202 -38.87 36.31 17.20
N SER A 203 -38.74 35.91 15.92
CA SER A 203 -39.47 36.56 14.82
C SER A 203 -40.96 36.25 14.74
N GLY A 204 -41.46 35.32 15.55
CA GLY A 204 -42.85 34.82 15.51
C GLY A 204 -43.20 33.97 14.27
N LYS A 205 -42.26 33.76 13.34
CA LYS A 205 -42.44 32.94 12.13
C LYS A 205 -42.08 31.48 12.41
N LYS A 206 -42.60 30.54 11.59
CA LYS A 206 -42.15 29.13 11.62
C LYS A 206 -40.67 29.02 11.21
N TYR A 207 -39.91 28.13 11.84
CA TYR A 207 -38.46 27.97 11.62
C TYR A 207 -38.10 27.81 10.13
N LYS A 208 -38.87 27.00 9.38
CA LYS A 208 -38.69 26.82 7.93
C LYS A 208 -38.83 28.07 7.07
N LYS A 209 -39.55 29.08 7.54
CA LYS A 209 -39.81 30.34 6.82
C LYS A 209 -38.94 31.50 7.35
N CYS A 210 -37.97 31.20 8.21
CA CYS A 210 -37.09 32.19 8.80
C CYS A 210 -35.64 31.69 8.72
N CYS A 211 -35.02 31.31 9.85
CA CYS A 211 -33.60 30.97 9.91
C CYS A 211 -33.19 29.72 9.10
N MET A 212 -34.13 28.85 8.71
CA MET A 212 -33.81 27.68 7.88
C MET A 212 -33.68 28.00 6.38
N ASN A 213 -34.33 29.07 5.90
CA ASN A 213 -34.37 29.46 4.49
C ASN A 213 -33.52 30.71 4.22
N ILE A 214 -32.40 30.87 4.92
CA ILE A 214 -31.44 31.93 4.60
C ILE A 214 -30.74 31.51 3.30
N ASN A 215 -31.19 32.06 2.17
CA ASN A 215 -30.40 32.15 0.94
C ASN A 215 -29.49 33.38 1.03
#